data_AF-C9MV76-F1
#
_entry.id   AF-C9MV76-F1
#
_cell.length_a   1.000
_cell.length_b   1.000
_cell.length_c   1.000
_cell.angle_alpha   90.00
_cell.angle_beta   90.00
_cell.angle_gamma   90.00
#
_symmetry.space_group_name_H-M   'P 1'
#
loop_
_entity.id
_entity.type
_entity.pdbx_description
1 polymer ?
#
loop_
_entity_poly.entity_id
_entity_poly.type
_entity_poly.pdbx_seq_one_letter_code
_entity_poly.pdbx_strand_id
1 'polypeptide(L)'
;MNNNREEIKVKFWNETGDNYIETTIVLDKYYEKWIKELFNFILKIKSEHKKYYIQSLFCLEYSFFEQAEATTAQFLYFLAKEEMSQMTRNNTLELLCDYSSNNDKDLREKLFNYLIKLCRDKFNDIFVAHFFDFFIGIWSNFEAAVTSICLSYEEQFQEKINNSNFKKMCKFLNKHLENKESIDEFKKRKMNFKIFFLIIYLFSDKINLLFKDVLSKSSYSRDIKKDKKIIEFCIKSRNTIHNNGINRMGSDEIEINGEKITLNKNEPAYYKSFFSMITLVNEIF
;
A
#
# COMPACT_ATOMS: atom_id res chain seq x y z
N MET A 1 -5.17 -2.31 26.26
CA MET A 1 -3.77 -2.72 26.52
C MET A 1 -3.17 -1.66 27.43
N ASN A 2 -2.93 -1.96 28.72
CA ASN A 2 -2.64 -0.92 29.73
C ASN A 2 -1.22 -0.92 30.33
N ASN A 3 -0.23 -1.64 29.75
CA ASN A 3 1.11 -1.74 30.36
C ASN A 3 2.29 -1.30 29.45
N ASN A 4 2.07 -0.55 28.36
CA ASN A 4 3.15 -0.12 27.45
C ASN A 4 3.56 1.35 27.58
N ARG A 5 3.10 2.04 28.64
CA ARG A 5 3.35 3.47 28.83
C ARG A 5 4.49 3.70 29.81
N GLU A 6 5.43 4.55 29.42
CA GLU A 6 6.58 4.96 30.23
C GLU A 6 6.45 6.44 30.58
N GLU A 7 6.48 6.75 31.87
CA GLU A 7 6.45 8.13 32.35
C GLU A 7 7.89 8.63 32.52
N ILE A 8 8.20 9.74 31.83
CA ILE A 8 9.52 10.36 31.87
C ILE A 8 9.35 11.80 32.34
N LYS A 9 10.15 12.20 33.33
CA LYS A 9 10.26 13.61 33.73
C LYS A 9 11.26 14.31 32.81
N VAL A 10 10.78 15.33 32.11
CA VAL A 10 11.59 16.12 31.18
C VAL A 10 11.68 17.55 31.67
N LYS A 11 12.90 18.10 31.64
CA LYS A 11 13.19 19.49 31.97
C LYS A 11 13.38 20.28 30.68
N PHE A 12 12.51 21.24 30.44
CA PHE A 12 12.63 22.20 29.36
C PHE A 12 13.32 23.45 29.89
N TRP A 13 14.61 23.59 29.54
CA TRP A 13 15.40 24.75 29.91
C TRP A 13 15.07 25.94 29.03
N ASN A 14 15.15 27.15 29.59
CA ASN A 14 15.12 28.37 28.79
C ASN A 14 16.41 28.53 27.97
N GLU A 15 16.43 29.48 27.04
CA GLU A 15 17.56 29.71 26.12
C GLU A 15 18.88 30.01 26.85
N THR A 16 18.81 30.60 28.05
CA THR A 16 19.95 30.93 28.90
C THR A 16 20.42 29.78 29.81
N GLY A 17 19.63 28.70 29.91
CA GLY A 17 19.97 27.50 30.68
C GLY A 17 19.93 27.67 32.21
N ASP A 18 19.44 28.80 32.71
CA ASP A 18 19.42 29.16 34.13
C ASP A 18 18.08 28.83 34.80
N ASN A 19 17.01 28.61 34.02
CA ASN A 19 15.71 28.17 34.51
C ASN A 19 15.15 27.01 33.68
N TYR A 20 14.30 26.17 34.30
CA TYR A 20 13.59 25.10 33.60
C TYR A 20 12.15 24.93 34.06
N ILE A 21 11.33 24.39 33.16
CA ILE A 21 10.01 23.85 33.47
C ILE A 21 10.13 22.32 33.46
N GLU A 22 9.79 21.67 34.58
CA GLU A 22 9.67 20.21 34.63
C GLU A 22 8.25 19.79 34.28
N THR A 23 8.13 18.86 33.35
CA THR A 23 6.85 18.23 33.01
C THR A 23 7.02 16.72 32.94
N THR A 24 5.95 16.00 33.22
CA THR A 24 5.90 14.55 33.06
C THR A 24 5.29 14.24 31.71
N ILE A 25 6.06 13.55 30.87
CA ILE A 25 5.63 13.09 29.56
C ILE A 25 5.37 11.60 29.65
N VAL A 26 4.32 11.14 28.96
CA VAL A 26 3.98 9.72 28.86
C VAL A 26 4.28 9.27 27.44
N LEU A 27 5.22 8.34 27.28
CA LEU A 27 5.55 7.71 25.99
C LEU A 27 4.87 6.35 25.89
N ASP A 28 4.34 6.03 24.73
CA ASP A 28 3.88 4.69 24.41
C ASP A 28 4.96 3.92 23.63
N LYS A 29 5.46 2.84 24.23
CA LYS A 29 6.51 1.97 23.64
C LYS A 29 6.10 1.43 22.27
N TYR A 30 4.80 1.34 22.03
CA TYR A 30 4.26 0.91 20.76
C TYR A 30 4.51 1.93 19.64
N TYR A 31 4.22 3.21 19.88
CA TYR A 31 4.51 4.29 18.94
C TYR A 31 6.01 4.44 18.71
N GLU A 32 6.79 4.39 19.80
CA GLU A 32 8.25 4.46 19.72
C GLU A 32 8.82 3.39 18.80
N LYS A 33 8.38 2.13 18.95
CA LYS A 33 8.80 1.02 18.08
C LYS A 33 8.47 1.31 16.62
N TRP A 34 7.24 1.78 16.35
CA TRP A 34 6.77 2.05 14.99
C TRP A 34 7.49 3.20 14.31
N ILE A 35 7.70 4.30 15.03
CA ILE A 35 8.47 5.45 14.56
C ILE A 35 9.89 5.01 14.17
N LYS A 36 10.54 4.20 15.01
CA LYS A 36 11.88 3.65 14.71
C LYS A 36 11.88 2.76 13.47
N GLU A 37 10.93 1.85 13.36
CA GLU A 37 10.85 0.94 12.20
C GLU A 37 10.61 1.68 10.89
N LEU A 38 9.68 2.63 10.86
CA LEU A 38 9.41 3.44 9.66
C LEU A 38 10.58 4.35 9.30
N PHE A 39 11.25 4.93 10.30
CA PHE A 39 12.45 5.72 10.06
C PHE A 39 13.56 4.87 9.43
N ASN A 40 13.82 3.68 9.98
CA ASN A 40 14.76 2.72 9.40
C ASN A 40 14.34 2.29 7.99
N PHE A 41 13.04 2.13 7.75
CA PHE A 41 12.51 1.81 6.43
C PHE A 41 12.76 2.94 5.42
N ILE A 42 12.54 4.19 5.78
CA ILE A 42 12.89 5.36 4.94
C ILE A 42 14.39 5.35 4.59
N LEU A 43 15.26 5.08 5.57
CA LEU A 43 16.71 4.98 5.31
C LEU A 43 17.05 3.85 4.34
N LYS A 44 16.37 2.70 4.45
CA LYS A 44 16.48 1.59 3.49
C LYS A 44 16.04 2.02 2.10
N ILE A 45 14.87 2.66 1.95
CA ILE A 45 14.37 3.17 0.66
C ILE A 45 15.39 4.10 0.02
N LYS A 46 15.95 5.05 0.79
CA LYS A 46 17.00 5.97 0.31
C LYS A 46 18.25 5.25 -0.15
N SER A 47 18.68 4.22 0.57
CA SER A 47 19.83 3.41 0.19
C SER A 47 19.57 2.68 -1.13
N GLU A 48 18.41 2.04 -1.29
CA GLU A 48 18.03 1.39 -2.54
C GLU A 48 17.92 2.40 -3.69
N HIS A 49 17.26 3.55 -3.48
CA HIS A 49 17.15 4.60 -4.48
C HIS A 49 18.53 5.00 -5.02
N LYS A 50 19.52 5.23 -4.14
CA LYS A 50 20.89 5.58 -4.53
C LYS A 50 21.56 4.50 -5.39
N LYS A 51 21.30 3.21 -5.15
CA LYS A 51 21.87 2.11 -5.96
C LYS A 51 21.39 2.17 -7.40
N TYR A 52 20.12 2.55 -7.61
CA TYR A 52 19.47 2.56 -8.92
C TYR A 52 19.43 3.96 -9.58
N TYR A 53 19.84 5.02 -8.86
CA TYR A 53 19.86 6.42 -9.32
C TYR A 53 20.68 6.66 -10.60
N ILE A 54 21.73 5.85 -10.84
CA ILE A 54 22.56 5.96 -12.05
C ILE A 54 21.88 5.27 -13.26
N GLN A 55 20.98 4.31 -13.04
CA GLN A 55 20.24 3.64 -14.12
C GLN A 55 19.03 4.45 -14.62
N SER A 56 18.55 5.43 -13.85
CA SER A 56 17.36 6.24 -14.17
C SER A 56 17.64 7.52 -14.95
N LEU A 57 18.89 7.83 -15.29
CA LEU A 57 19.22 8.98 -16.15
C LEU A 57 18.66 8.86 -17.58
N PHE A 58 18.13 7.68 -17.93
CA PHE A 58 17.38 7.46 -19.15
C PHE A 58 16.12 6.61 -18.86
N CYS A 59 14.94 7.17 -19.15
CA CYS A 59 13.72 6.46 -19.57
C CYS A 59 12.57 6.12 -18.58
N LEU A 60 12.45 6.68 -17.36
CA LEU A 60 11.20 6.54 -16.58
C LEU A 60 10.66 7.89 -16.07
N GLU A 61 9.41 8.19 -16.39
CA GLU A 61 8.68 9.38 -15.89
C GLU A 61 8.27 9.25 -14.41
N TYR A 62 8.39 8.05 -13.83
CA TYR A 62 7.95 7.74 -12.47
C TYR A 62 9.03 7.02 -11.66
N SER A 63 9.37 7.56 -10.49
CA SER A 63 10.30 6.93 -9.54
C SER A 63 9.53 6.24 -8.41
N PHE A 64 9.55 4.91 -8.38
CA PHE A 64 8.95 4.13 -7.29
C PHE A 64 9.53 4.52 -5.92
N PHE A 65 10.86 4.65 -5.84
CA PHE A 65 11.53 4.90 -4.57
C PHE A 65 11.21 6.28 -4.00
N GLU A 66 11.14 7.32 -4.84
CA GLU A 66 10.76 8.68 -4.38
C GLU A 66 9.33 8.71 -3.84
N GLN A 67 8.41 8.06 -4.55
CA GLN A 67 6.99 8.04 -4.17
C GLN A 67 6.77 7.18 -2.93
N ALA A 68 7.47 6.05 -2.82
CA ALA A 68 7.40 5.22 -1.63
C ALA A 68 8.07 5.89 -0.40
N GLU A 69 9.15 6.67 -0.59
CA GLU A 69 9.70 7.53 0.46
C GLU A 69 8.65 8.52 0.95
N ALA A 70 7.99 9.23 0.03
CA ALA A 70 6.96 10.23 0.37
C ALA A 70 5.79 9.61 1.15
N THR A 71 5.25 8.47 0.68
CA THR A 71 4.18 7.74 1.38
C THR A 71 4.61 7.29 2.78
N THR A 72 5.84 6.78 2.92
CA THR A 72 6.37 6.35 4.22
C THR A 72 6.58 7.54 5.16
N ALA A 73 7.09 8.66 4.65
CA ALA A 73 7.31 9.88 5.42
C ALA A 73 5.97 10.48 5.89
N GLN A 74 4.94 10.47 5.05
CA GLN A 74 3.60 10.92 5.42
C GLN A 74 3.03 10.06 6.57
N PHE A 75 3.18 8.74 6.48
CA PHE A 75 2.72 7.85 7.54
C PHE A 75 3.50 8.03 8.85
N LEU A 76 4.82 8.17 8.77
CA LEU A 76 5.66 8.49 9.91
C LEU A 76 5.25 9.82 10.57
N TYR A 77 4.95 10.85 9.77
CA TYR A 77 4.47 12.13 10.28
C TYR A 77 3.18 11.99 11.09
N PHE A 78 2.20 11.22 10.59
CA PHE A 78 0.96 10.98 11.33
C PHE A 78 1.21 10.27 12.67
N LEU A 79 2.05 9.24 12.69
CA LEU A 79 2.37 8.51 13.91
C LEU A 79 3.12 9.37 14.93
N ALA A 80 4.12 10.14 14.48
CA ALA A 80 4.86 11.05 15.35
C ALA A 80 3.96 12.15 15.93
N LYS A 81 3.08 12.72 15.10
CA LYS A 81 2.11 13.74 15.55
C LYS A 81 1.13 13.19 16.58
N GLU A 82 0.66 11.96 16.38
CA GLU A 82 -0.25 11.33 17.33
C GLU A 82 0.46 11.05 18.67
N GLU A 83 1.67 10.48 18.64
CA GLU A 83 2.46 10.25 19.86
C GLU A 83 2.75 11.57 20.59
N MET A 84 3.12 12.63 19.89
CA MET A 84 3.30 13.96 20.49
C MET A 84 2.02 14.48 21.15
N SER A 85 0.86 14.26 20.53
CA SER A 85 -0.44 14.65 21.11
C SER A 85 -0.74 13.84 22.37
N GLN A 86 -0.45 12.54 22.38
CA GLN A 86 -0.61 11.69 23.56
C GLN A 86 0.36 12.06 24.69
N MET A 87 1.61 12.38 24.35
CA MET A 87 2.65 12.86 25.27
C MET A 87 2.23 14.11 26.02
N THR A 88 1.53 15.03 25.36
CA THR A 88 0.99 16.25 26.00
C THR A 88 -0.40 16.04 26.61
N ARG A 89 -0.86 14.79 26.73
CA ARG A 89 -2.19 14.41 27.22
C ARG A 89 -3.32 15.07 26.43
N ASN A 90 -3.10 15.35 25.15
CA ASN A 90 -4.01 16.06 24.27
C ASN A 90 -4.46 17.41 24.84
N ASN A 91 -3.59 18.11 25.59
CA ASN A 91 -3.91 19.41 26.19
C ASN A 91 -4.34 20.48 25.17
N THR A 92 -3.91 20.35 23.92
CA THR A 92 -4.31 21.21 22.79
C THR A 92 -5.72 20.91 22.26
N LEU A 93 -6.33 19.78 22.63
CA LEU A 93 -7.68 19.40 22.22
C LEU A 93 -8.74 20.35 22.78
N GLU A 94 -8.59 20.78 24.04
CA GLU A 94 -9.50 21.75 24.66
C GLU A 94 -9.45 23.09 23.91
N LEU A 95 -8.25 23.59 23.61
CA LEU A 95 -8.04 24.80 22.82
C LEU A 95 -8.65 24.70 21.41
N LEU A 96 -8.50 23.54 20.75
CA LEU A 96 -9.13 23.29 19.46
C LEU A 96 -10.66 23.34 19.55
N CYS A 97 -11.23 22.76 20.61
CA CYS A 97 -12.68 22.77 20.82
C CYS A 97 -13.19 24.19 21.10
N ASP A 98 -12.49 24.96 21.93
CA ASP A 98 -12.81 26.37 22.23
C ASP A 98 -12.80 27.22 20.96
N TYR A 99 -11.75 27.06 20.14
CA TYR A 99 -11.64 27.76 18.87
C TYR A 99 -12.74 27.35 17.89
N SER A 100 -12.98 26.04 17.73
CA SER A 100 -13.95 25.52 16.74
C SER A 100 -15.40 25.82 17.12
N SER A 101 -15.71 25.97 18.40
CA SER A 101 -17.07 26.24 18.86
C SER A 101 -17.45 27.72 18.80
N ASN A 102 -16.53 28.63 18.46
CA ASN A 102 -16.77 30.08 18.48
C ASN A 102 -17.36 30.56 19.83
N ASN A 103 -16.86 30.02 20.95
CA ASN A 103 -17.35 30.26 22.32
C ASN A 103 -18.76 29.71 22.63
N ASP A 104 -19.38 28.92 21.75
CA ASP A 104 -20.57 28.15 22.12
C ASP A 104 -20.18 27.02 23.09
N LYS A 105 -20.68 27.13 24.32
CA LYS A 105 -20.37 26.20 25.41
C LYS A 105 -20.97 24.81 25.20
N ASP A 106 -22.20 24.72 24.69
CA ASP A 106 -22.88 23.43 24.47
C ASP A 106 -22.24 22.67 23.30
N LEU A 107 -21.93 23.39 22.21
CA LEU A 107 -21.20 22.82 21.09
C LEU A 107 -19.79 22.37 21.49
N ARG A 108 -19.06 23.18 22.25
CA ARG A 108 -17.73 22.84 22.78
C ARG A 108 -17.77 21.54 23.56
N GLU A 109 -18.72 21.41 24.50
CA GLU A 109 -18.84 20.22 25.34
C GLU A 109 -19.15 18.97 24.52
N LYS A 110 -20.08 19.07 23.57
CA LYS A 110 -20.41 17.96 22.64
C LYS A 110 -19.19 17.56 21.80
N LEU A 111 -18.48 18.54 21.23
CA LEU A 111 -17.31 18.30 20.39
C LEU A 111 -16.17 17.65 21.20
N PHE A 112 -15.88 18.19 22.38
CA PHE A 112 -14.83 17.66 23.26
C PHE A 112 -15.13 16.21 23.67
N ASN A 113 -16.35 15.92 24.12
CA ASN A 113 -16.75 14.57 24.49
C ASN A 113 -16.68 13.58 23.32
N TYR A 114 -17.07 14.03 22.12
CA TYR A 114 -17.00 13.21 20.91
C TYR A 114 -15.55 12.89 20.51
N LEU A 115 -14.67 13.89 20.48
CA LEU A 115 -13.27 13.72 20.12
C LEU A 115 -12.53 12.86 21.16
N ILE A 116 -12.78 13.06 22.45
CA ILE A 116 -12.23 12.19 23.51
C ILE A 116 -12.67 10.74 23.31
N LYS A 117 -13.96 10.51 22.99
CA LYS A 117 -14.46 9.16 22.71
C LYS A 117 -13.75 8.54 21.51
N LEU A 118 -13.54 9.29 20.43
CA LEU A 118 -12.79 8.82 19.27
C LEU A 118 -11.34 8.45 19.64
N CYS A 119 -10.64 9.33 20.36
CA CYS A 119 -9.25 9.13 20.76
C CYS A 119 -9.05 8.06 21.84
N ARG A 120 -10.09 7.69 22.61
CA ARG A 120 -10.00 6.64 23.65
C ARG A 120 -10.53 5.29 23.19
N ASP A 121 -11.73 5.26 22.64
CA ASP A 121 -12.46 4.02 22.41
C ASP A 121 -12.27 3.49 20.98
N LYS A 122 -11.95 4.39 20.03
CA LYS A 122 -11.81 4.09 18.60
C LYS A 122 -10.40 4.25 18.06
N PHE A 123 -9.46 4.52 18.95
CA PHE A 123 -8.06 4.73 18.61
C PHE A 123 -7.44 3.59 17.81
N ASN A 124 -7.60 2.35 18.28
CA ASN A 124 -7.05 1.17 17.59
C ASN A 124 -7.66 1.02 16.19
N ASP A 125 -8.95 1.31 16.02
CA ASP A 125 -9.64 1.23 14.73
C ASP A 125 -9.10 2.29 13.76
N ILE A 126 -8.92 3.53 14.22
CA ILE A 126 -8.33 4.64 13.44
C ILE A 126 -6.89 4.33 13.06
N PHE A 127 -6.11 3.82 14.01
CA PHE A 127 -4.72 3.46 13.82
C PHE A 127 -4.57 2.35 12.77
N VAL A 128 -5.37 1.29 12.87
CA VAL A 128 -5.39 0.19 11.88
C VAL A 128 -5.77 0.70 10.50
N ALA A 129 -6.72 1.63 10.39
CA ALA A 129 -7.08 2.25 9.12
C ALA A 129 -5.88 2.98 8.48
N HIS A 130 -5.09 3.72 9.25
CA HIS A 130 -3.88 4.36 8.70
C HIS A 130 -2.82 3.35 8.22
N PHE A 131 -2.70 2.19 8.84
CA PHE A 131 -1.84 1.11 8.32
C PHE A 131 -2.32 0.57 6.97
N PHE A 132 -3.64 0.43 6.81
CA PHE A 132 -4.23 0.05 5.54
C PHE A 132 -3.97 1.09 4.45
N ASP A 133 -4.13 2.37 4.77
CA ASP A 133 -3.83 3.47 3.85
C ASP A 133 -2.35 3.48 3.46
N PHE A 134 -1.45 3.22 4.42
CA PHE A 134 -0.03 3.09 4.15
C PHE A 134 0.27 1.93 3.17
N PHE A 135 -0.26 0.73 3.44
CA PHE A 135 -0.11 -0.42 2.54
C PHE A 135 -0.67 -0.13 1.14
N ILE A 136 -1.88 0.43 1.06
CA ILE A 136 -2.52 0.82 -0.21
C ILE A 136 -1.67 1.85 -0.95
N GLY A 137 -1.11 2.84 -0.24
CA GLY A 137 -0.28 3.88 -0.82
C GLY A 137 0.98 3.30 -1.46
N ILE A 138 1.71 2.45 -0.73
CA ILE A 138 2.90 1.77 -1.27
C ILE A 138 2.53 0.86 -2.45
N TRP A 139 1.43 0.11 -2.33
CA TRP A 139 0.96 -0.77 -3.42
C TRP A 139 0.61 0.04 -4.67
N SER A 140 -0.08 1.17 -4.52
CA SER A 140 -0.45 2.04 -5.64
C SER A 140 0.80 2.61 -6.32
N ASN A 141 1.82 2.98 -5.55
CA ASN A 141 3.09 3.43 -6.11
C ASN A 141 3.79 2.32 -6.90
N PHE A 142 3.74 1.08 -6.41
CA PHE A 142 4.26 -0.08 -7.13
C PHE A 142 3.48 -0.35 -8.44
N GLU A 143 2.14 -0.29 -8.39
CA GLU A 143 1.29 -0.44 -9.58
C GLU A 143 1.58 0.62 -10.65
N ALA A 144 1.80 1.88 -10.21
CA ALA A 144 2.18 2.99 -11.07
C ALA A 144 3.57 2.77 -11.69
N ALA A 145 4.55 2.32 -10.91
CA ALA A 145 5.89 2.01 -11.40
C ALA A 145 5.90 0.89 -12.44
N VAL A 146 5.20 -0.22 -12.17
CA VAL A 146 5.03 -1.32 -13.15
C VAL A 146 4.35 -0.80 -14.41
N THR A 147 3.32 0.04 -14.26
CA THR A 147 2.65 0.64 -15.41
C THR A 147 3.60 1.50 -16.23
N SER A 148 4.39 2.37 -15.58
CA SER A 148 5.39 3.22 -16.23
C SER A 148 6.43 2.41 -17.00
N ILE A 149 6.97 1.34 -16.39
CA ILE A 149 7.91 0.43 -17.06
C ILE A 149 7.25 -0.23 -18.29
N CYS A 150 5.98 -0.60 -18.19
CA CYS A 150 5.26 -1.26 -19.28
C CYS A 150 4.86 -0.32 -20.43
N LEU A 151 4.84 1.01 -20.23
CA LEU A 151 4.46 1.97 -21.29
C LEU A 151 5.36 1.84 -22.52
N SER A 152 6.68 1.71 -22.34
CA SER A 152 7.64 1.54 -23.44
C SER A 152 7.46 0.25 -24.24
N TYR A 153 6.65 -0.69 -23.74
CA TYR A 153 6.37 -1.98 -24.37
C TYR A 153 4.89 -2.15 -24.74
N GLU A 154 4.07 -1.11 -24.58
CA GLU A 154 2.62 -1.21 -24.69
C GLU A 154 2.16 -1.75 -26.05
N GLU A 155 2.69 -1.25 -27.16
CA GLU A 155 2.33 -1.77 -28.49
C GLU A 155 2.67 -3.26 -28.66
N GLN A 156 3.87 -3.67 -28.21
CA GLN A 156 4.31 -5.07 -28.27
C GLN A 156 3.41 -5.96 -27.41
N PHE A 157 2.98 -5.44 -26.26
CA PHE A 157 2.05 -6.12 -25.36
C PHE A 157 0.66 -6.23 -25.97
N GLN A 158 0.15 -5.18 -26.63
CA GLN A 158 -1.13 -5.19 -27.33
C GLN A 158 -1.17 -6.30 -28.35
N GLU A 159 -0.10 -6.37 -29.15
CA GLU A 159 -0.05 -7.29 -30.25
C GLU A 159 -0.04 -8.74 -29.76
N LYS A 160 0.77 -9.05 -28.73
CA LYS A 160 0.83 -10.38 -28.12
C LYS A 160 -0.51 -10.82 -27.55
N ILE A 161 -1.19 -9.96 -26.80
CA ILE A 161 -2.48 -10.29 -26.19
C ILE A 161 -3.56 -10.42 -27.26
N ASN A 162 -3.65 -9.48 -28.20
CA ASN A 162 -4.57 -9.56 -29.33
C ASN A 162 -4.40 -10.86 -30.11
N ASN A 163 -3.16 -11.24 -30.41
CA ASN A 163 -2.85 -12.50 -31.09
C ASN A 163 -3.27 -13.73 -30.26
N SER A 164 -3.05 -13.71 -28.95
CA SER A 164 -3.45 -14.77 -28.03
C SER A 164 -4.98 -14.92 -27.97
N ASN A 165 -5.70 -13.82 -27.78
CA ASN A 165 -7.15 -13.80 -27.68
C ASN A 165 -7.81 -14.17 -29.01
N PHE A 166 -7.29 -13.68 -30.13
CA PHE A 166 -7.76 -14.09 -31.46
C PHE A 166 -7.61 -15.61 -31.67
N LYS A 167 -6.47 -16.19 -31.26
CA LYS A 167 -6.27 -17.65 -31.31
C LYS A 167 -7.24 -18.41 -30.42
N LYS A 168 -7.50 -17.92 -29.20
CA LYS A 168 -8.48 -18.51 -28.28
C LYS A 168 -9.89 -18.46 -28.87
N MET A 169 -10.28 -17.33 -29.48
CA MET A 169 -11.56 -17.19 -30.16
C MET A 169 -11.66 -18.14 -31.35
N CYS A 170 -10.63 -18.24 -32.20
CA CYS A 170 -10.60 -19.23 -33.27
C CYS A 170 -10.77 -20.66 -32.75
N LYS A 171 -10.11 -21.03 -31.63
CA LYS A 171 -10.28 -22.35 -31.01
C LYS A 171 -11.70 -22.56 -30.49
N PHE A 172 -12.30 -21.54 -29.87
CA PHE A 172 -13.67 -21.58 -29.40
C PHE A 172 -14.65 -21.78 -30.56
N LEU A 173 -14.52 -20.99 -31.63
CA LEU A 173 -15.35 -21.10 -32.83
C LEU A 173 -15.19 -22.48 -33.50
N ASN A 174 -13.96 -22.97 -33.68
CA ASN A 174 -13.73 -24.32 -34.21
C ASN A 174 -14.35 -25.44 -33.37
N LYS A 175 -14.51 -25.23 -32.06
CA LYS A 175 -15.09 -26.22 -31.15
C LYS A 175 -16.62 -26.22 -31.17
N HIS A 176 -17.24 -25.08 -31.48
CA HIS A 176 -18.67 -24.86 -31.25
C HIS A 176 -19.47 -24.49 -32.51
N LEU A 177 -18.81 -24.13 -33.61
CA LEU A 177 -19.45 -23.88 -34.90
C LEU A 177 -19.11 -25.00 -35.88
N GLU A 178 -20.15 -25.53 -36.52
CA GLU A 178 -20.02 -26.55 -37.56
C GLU A 178 -19.65 -25.94 -38.93
N ASN A 179 -20.00 -24.67 -39.15
CA ASN A 179 -19.74 -23.98 -40.42
C ASN A 179 -18.28 -23.50 -40.53
N LYS A 180 -17.48 -24.25 -41.30
CA LYS A 180 -16.08 -23.93 -41.58
C LYS A 180 -15.88 -22.63 -42.38
N GLU A 181 -16.80 -22.26 -43.27
CA GLU A 181 -16.68 -21.01 -44.05
C GLU A 181 -16.74 -19.78 -43.17
N SER A 182 -17.66 -19.75 -42.19
CA SER A 182 -17.76 -18.64 -41.24
C SER A 182 -16.51 -18.51 -40.37
N ILE A 183 -15.88 -19.63 -40.00
CA ILE A 183 -14.63 -19.63 -39.24
C ILE A 183 -13.47 -19.10 -40.09
N ASP A 184 -13.38 -19.50 -41.36
CA ASP A 184 -12.33 -19.04 -42.25
C ASP A 184 -12.51 -17.56 -42.64
N GLU A 185 -13.75 -17.09 -42.75
CA GLU A 185 -14.04 -15.67 -42.91
C GLU A 185 -13.65 -14.85 -41.67
N PHE A 186 -13.95 -15.35 -40.45
CA PHE A 186 -13.48 -14.73 -39.21
C PHE A 186 -11.95 -14.64 -39.16
N LYS A 187 -11.23 -15.70 -39.57
CA LYS A 187 -9.75 -15.69 -39.63
C LYS A 187 -9.21 -14.59 -40.54
N LYS A 188 -9.86 -14.34 -41.69
CA LYS A 188 -9.48 -13.26 -42.63
C LYS A 188 -9.68 -11.86 -42.04
N ARG A 189 -10.62 -11.70 -41.10
CA ARG A 189 -10.94 -10.42 -40.44
C ARG A 189 -10.10 -10.13 -39.19
N LYS A 190 -8.90 -10.72 -39.05
CA LYS A 190 -8.00 -10.52 -37.89
C LYS A 190 -7.68 -9.06 -37.60
N MET A 191 -7.47 -8.24 -38.64
CA MET A 191 -7.22 -6.80 -38.48
C MET A 191 -8.43 -6.10 -37.83
N ASN A 192 -9.65 -6.43 -38.28
CA ASN A 192 -10.89 -5.87 -37.75
C ASN A 192 -11.14 -6.30 -36.30
N PHE A 193 -10.71 -7.51 -35.91
CA PHE A 193 -10.81 -7.98 -34.53
C PHE A 193 -10.14 -7.03 -33.53
N LYS A 194 -8.97 -6.48 -33.89
CA LYS A 194 -8.24 -5.52 -33.03
C LYS A 194 -9.02 -4.21 -32.83
N ILE A 195 -9.78 -3.79 -33.84
CA ILE A 195 -10.55 -2.54 -33.83
C ILE A 195 -11.84 -2.72 -33.02
N PHE A 196 -12.54 -3.83 -33.19
CA PHE A 196 -13.82 -4.10 -32.51
C PHE A 196 -13.66 -4.55 -31.05
N PHE A 197 -12.54 -5.19 -30.71
CA PHE A 197 -12.26 -5.68 -29.36
C PHE A 197 -11.05 -4.95 -28.80
N LEU A 198 -11.23 -3.68 -28.44
CA LEU A 198 -10.20 -2.91 -27.75
C LEU A 198 -9.88 -3.59 -26.42
N ILE A 199 -8.67 -4.10 -26.26
CA ILE A 199 -8.26 -4.82 -25.06
C ILE A 199 -7.71 -3.83 -24.03
N ILE A 200 -8.32 -3.82 -22.85
CA ILE A 200 -7.80 -3.12 -21.67
C ILE A 200 -6.78 -4.03 -20.98
N TYR A 201 -5.59 -3.52 -20.73
CA TYR A 201 -4.54 -4.24 -20.00
C TYR A 201 -4.81 -4.26 -18.52
N LEU A 202 -4.99 -5.46 -17.96
CA LEU A 202 -5.06 -5.62 -16.52
C LEU A 202 -3.65 -5.60 -15.92
N PHE A 203 -3.54 -5.20 -14.65
CA PHE A 203 -2.28 -5.21 -13.92
C PHE A 203 -1.62 -6.61 -13.92
N SER A 204 -2.41 -7.67 -13.79
CA SER A 204 -1.93 -9.06 -13.88
C SER A 204 -1.28 -9.39 -15.23
N ASP A 205 -1.77 -8.80 -16.33
CA ASP A 205 -1.17 -9.01 -17.65
C ASP A 205 0.19 -8.32 -17.72
N LYS A 206 0.28 -7.09 -17.21
CA LYS A 206 1.54 -6.32 -17.11
C LYS A 206 2.60 -7.09 -16.32
N ILE A 207 2.26 -7.61 -15.15
CA ILE A 207 3.18 -8.42 -14.32
C ILE A 207 3.63 -9.69 -15.04
N ASN A 208 2.70 -10.41 -15.68
CA ASN A 208 3.04 -11.64 -16.40
C ASN A 208 4.01 -11.39 -17.55
N LEU A 209 3.82 -10.29 -18.28
CA LEU A 209 4.67 -9.88 -19.38
C LEU A 209 6.02 -9.36 -18.88
N LEU A 210 6.03 -8.56 -17.81
CA LEU A 210 7.26 -8.07 -17.18
C LEU A 210 8.18 -9.25 -16.80
N PHE A 211 7.65 -10.24 -16.09
CA PHE A 211 8.42 -11.43 -15.73
C PHE A 211 8.88 -12.26 -16.94
N LYS A 212 8.03 -12.38 -17.97
CA LYS A 212 8.30 -13.26 -19.11
C LYS A 212 9.22 -12.64 -20.16
N ASP A 213 9.11 -11.34 -20.39
CA ASP A 213 9.68 -10.68 -21.57
C ASP A 213 10.72 -9.61 -21.24
N VAL A 214 10.65 -9.02 -20.03
CA VAL A 214 11.57 -7.97 -19.56
C VAL A 214 12.59 -8.57 -18.59
N LEU A 215 12.12 -9.13 -17.47
CA LEU A 215 12.97 -9.66 -16.41
C LEU A 215 13.64 -10.99 -16.77
N SER A 216 13.03 -11.80 -17.63
CA SER A 216 13.66 -13.04 -18.12
C SER A 216 14.93 -12.78 -18.95
N LYS A 217 15.08 -11.56 -19.47
CA LYS A 217 16.24 -11.10 -20.23
C LYS A 217 17.27 -10.40 -19.34
N SER A 218 16.91 -10.08 -18.10
CA SER A 218 17.81 -9.51 -17.09
C SER A 218 18.20 -10.57 -16.05
N SER A 219 19.24 -10.29 -15.27
CA SER A 219 19.70 -11.16 -14.18
C SER A 219 18.78 -11.07 -12.96
N TYR A 220 17.48 -11.32 -13.13
CA TYR A 220 16.53 -11.34 -12.02
C TYR A 220 16.94 -12.45 -11.04
N SER A 221 17.34 -12.06 -9.83
CA SER A 221 18.00 -12.95 -8.86
C SER A 221 17.03 -13.70 -7.94
N ARG A 222 15.74 -13.32 -7.92
CA ARG A 222 14.69 -13.90 -7.08
C ARG A 222 13.88 -14.97 -7.84
N ASP A 223 13.12 -15.76 -7.08
CA ASP A 223 12.20 -16.76 -7.65
C ASP A 223 10.91 -16.09 -8.15
N ILE A 224 10.80 -16.00 -9.48
CA ILE A 224 9.63 -15.45 -10.18
C ILE A 224 8.31 -16.09 -9.74
N LYS A 225 8.28 -17.42 -9.52
CA LYS A 225 7.03 -18.09 -9.12
C LYS A 225 6.62 -17.68 -7.71
N LYS A 226 7.60 -17.54 -6.80
CA LYS A 226 7.35 -17.06 -5.43
C LYS A 226 6.86 -15.62 -5.45
N ASP A 227 7.52 -14.75 -6.21
CA ASP A 227 7.19 -13.33 -6.25
C ASP A 227 5.83 -13.06 -6.90
N LYS A 228 5.46 -13.84 -7.93
CA LYS A 228 4.08 -13.81 -8.46
C LYS A 228 3.03 -14.15 -7.41
N LYS A 229 3.27 -15.16 -6.58
CA LYS A 229 2.34 -15.52 -5.48
C LYS A 229 2.22 -14.39 -4.47
N ILE A 230 3.33 -13.74 -4.11
CA ILE A 230 3.33 -12.58 -3.22
C ILE A 230 2.51 -11.44 -3.84
N ILE A 231 2.75 -11.11 -5.11
CA ILE A 231 2.01 -10.08 -5.85
C ILE A 231 0.51 -10.39 -5.90
N GLU A 232 0.13 -11.63 -6.21
CA GLU A 232 -1.28 -12.06 -6.21
C GLU A 232 -1.94 -11.92 -4.83
N PHE A 233 -1.21 -12.29 -3.77
CA PHE A 233 -1.66 -12.11 -2.39
C PHE A 233 -1.83 -10.62 -2.04
N CYS A 234 -0.89 -9.76 -2.44
CA CYS A 234 -1.00 -8.31 -2.23
C CYS A 234 -2.18 -7.69 -2.99
N ILE A 235 -2.44 -8.12 -4.23
CA ILE A 235 -3.64 -7.68 -5.00
C ILE A 235 -4.91 -8.05 -4.24
N LYS A 236 -4.99 -9.29 -3.74
CA LYS A 236 -6.15 -9.76 -2.98
C LYS A 236 -6.32 -9.02 -1.66
N SER A 237 -5.22 -8.73 -0.98
CA SER A 237 -5.16 -7.91 0.24
C SER A 237 -5.70 -6.50 -0.03
N ARG A 238 -5.16 -5.82 -1.05
CA ARG A 238 -5.56 -4.48 -1.48
C ARG A 238 -7.04 -4.42 -1.84
N ASN A 239 -7.52 -5.38 -2.62
CA ASN A 239 -8.94 -5.46 -3.00
C ASN A 239 -9.84 -5.74 -1.79
N THR A 240 -9.37 -6.52 -0.83
CA THR A 240 -10.12 -6.76 0.42
C THR A 240 -10.29 -5.45 1.19
N ILE A 241 -9.23 -4.67 1.36
CA ILE A 241 -9.27 -3.39 2.06
C ILE A 241 -10.24 -2.43 1.37
N HIS A 242 -10.16 -2.27 0.04
CA HIS A 242 -11.11 -1.43 -0.70
C HIS A 242 -12.58 -1.91 -0.62
N ASN A 243 -12.81 -3.21 -0.45
CA ASN A 243 -14.14 -3.79 -0.30
C ASN A 243 -14.64 -3.75 1.16
N ASN A 244 -14.49 -2.58 1.80
CA ASN A 244 -14.82 -2.35 3.22
C ASN A 244 -14.10 -3.29 4.19
N GLY A 245 -12.89 -3.72 3.83
CA GLY A 245 -12.07 -4.60 4.66
C GLY A 245 -12.55 -6.04 4.79
N ILE A 246 -13.56 -6.51 4.05
CA ILE A 246 -14.07 -7.90 4.15
C ILE A 246 -13.66 -8.71 2.92
N ASN A 247 -12.98 -9.84 3.11
CA ASN A 247 -12.54 -10.68 1.99
C ASN A 247 -13.71 -11.51 1.47
N ARG A 248 -14.37 -11.03 0.41
CA ARG A 248 -15.50 -11.75 -0.22
C ARG A 248 -15.06 -12.89 -1.16
N MET A 249 -13.77 -12.97 -1.45
CA MET A 249 -13.19 -14.00 -2.32
C MET A 249 -12.87 -15.28 -1.51
N GLY A 250 -12.27 -16.28 -2.14
CA GLY A 250 -11.79 -17.48 -1.42
C GLY A 250 -10.77 -17.14 -0.33
N SER A 251 -10.60 -18.03 0.65
CA SER A 251 -9.50 -17.87 1.61
C SER A 251 -8.14 -17.97 0.90
N ASP A 252 -7.11 -17.33 1.45
CA ASP A 252 -5.72 -17.42 0.99
C ASP A 252 -4.74 -17.42 2.14
N GLU A 253 -3.55 -17.92 1.88
CA GLU A 253 -2.44 -17.84 2.81
C GLU A 253 -1.10 -17.72 2.09
N ILE A 254 -0.19 -16.98 2.71
CA ILE A 254 1.21 -16.91 2.29
C ILE A 254 2.13 -16.97 3.50
N GLU A 255 3.31 -17.55 3.31
CA GLU A 255 4.37 -17.58 4.31
C GLU A 255 5.57 -16.78 3.80
N ILE A 256 5.97 -15.76 4.57
CA ILE A 256 7.10 -14.89 4.27
C ILE A 256 7.98 -14.83 5.51
N ASN A 257 9.25 -15.23 5.39
CA ASN A 257 10.22 -15.22 6.49
C ASN A 257 9.74 -15.96 7.76
N GLY A 258 9.00 -17.06 7.59
CA GLY A 258 8.42 -17.85 8.69
C GLY A 258 7.16 -17.24 9.32
N GLU A 259 6.72 -16.07 8.86
CA GLU A 259 5.46 -15.44 9.25
C GLU A 259 4.34 -15.89 8.30
N LYS A 260 3.30 -16.49 8.86
CA LYS A 260 2.10 -16.90 8.12
C LYS A 260 1.07 -15.78 8.12
N ILE A 261 0.71 -15.31 6.92
CA ILE A 261 -0.28 -14.25 6.70
C ILE A 261 -1.49 -14.87 5.99
N THR A 262 -2.67 -14.69 6.57
CA THR A 262 -3.91 -15.34 6.11
C THR A 262 -4.99 -14.32 5.78
N LEU A 263 -5.74 -14.55 4.70
CA LEU A 263 -6.96 -13.83 4.37
C LEU A 263 -8.11 -14.83 4.34
N ASN A 264 -8.97 -14.82 5.35
CA ASN A 264 -10.10 -15.75 5.43
C ASN A 264 -11.32 -15.22 4.68
N LYS A 265 -12.07 -16.10 4.03
CA LYS A 265 -13.32 -15.73 3.34
C LYS A 265 -14.37 -15.22 4.34
N ASN A 266 -15.04 -14.14 3.95
CA ASN A 266 -16.08 -13.43 4.70
C ASN A 266 -15.64 -12.88 6.06
N GLU A 267 -14.34 -12.82 6.32
CA GLU A 267 -13.78 -12.21 7.51
C GLU A 267 -13.15 -10.86 7.16
N PRO A 268 -13.04 -9.95 8.15
CA PRO A 268 -12.20 -8.77 8.00
C PRO A 268 -10.77 -9.16 7.59
N ALA A 269 -10.09 -8.31 6.83
CA ALA A 269 -8.64 -8.37 6.64
C ALA A 269 -7.97 -8.13 7.99
N TYR A 270 -7.91 -9.18 8.80
CA TYR A 270 -7.40 -9.11 10.15
C TYR A 270 -5.94 -9.52 10.15
N TYR A 271 -5.07 -8.53 10.15
CA TYR A 271 -3.66 -8.76 10.43
C TYR A 271 -3.52 -8.72 11.94
N LYS A 272 -3.42 -9.91 12.57
CA LYS A 272 -3.16 -10.08 14.02
C LYS A 272 -1.99 -9.22 14.50
N SER A 273 -1.12 -8.88 13.57
CA SER A 273 0.03 -8.01 13.69
C SER A 273 0.06 -7.12 12.46
N PHE A 274 -0.05 -5.80 12.62
CA PHE A 274 0.22 -4.84 11.54
C PHE A 274 1.69 -4.95 11.04
N PHE A 275 2.60 -5.64 11.77
CA PHE A 275 3.91 -6.04 11.22
C PHE A 275 3.76 -6.91 9.97
N SER A 276 2.70 -7.72 9.86
CA SER A 276 2.43 -8.51 8.66
C SER A 276 2.27 -7.64 7.41
N MET A 277 1.75 -6.41 7.54
CA MET A 277 1.68 -5.46 6.42
C MET A 277 3.06 -4.94 6.02
N ILE A 278 3.95 -4.70 6.98
CA ILE A 278 5.35 -4.33 6.70
C ILE A 278 6.10 -5.49 6.04
N THR A 279 5.83 -6.73 6.45
CA THR A 279 6.36 -7.92 5.79
C THR A 279 5.97 -7.95 4.32
N LEU A 280 4.70 -7.70 4.00
CA LEU A 280 4.23 -7.59 2.61
C LEU A 280 4.84 -6.40 1.86
N VAL A 281 4.91 -5.23 2.49
CA VAL A 281 5.52 -4.02 1.91
C VAL A 281 7.00 -4.25 1.59
N ASN A 282 7.75 -4.92 2.47
CA ASN A 282 9.17 -5.20 2.24
C ASN A 282 9.42 -6.08 1.02
N GLU A 283 8.51 -6.98 0.68
CA GLU A 283 8.65 -7.86 -0.50
C GLU A 283 8.46 -7.12 -1.84
N ILE A 284 7.85 -5.92 -1.81
CA ILE A 284 7.65 -5.06 -2.98
C ILE A 284 8.97 -4.41 -3.43
N PHE A 285 9.91 -4.21 -2.51
CA PHE A 285 11.24 -3.64 -2.77
C PHE A 285 12.26 -4.71 -3.17
#